data_AF-A0A2G5VQ59-F1
#
_entry.id   AF-A0A2G5VQ59-F1
#
_cell.length_a   1.000
_cell.length_b   1.000
_cell.length_c   1.000
_cell.angle_alpha   90.00
_cell.angle_beta   90.00
_cell.angle_gamma   90.00
#
_symmetry.space_group_name_H-M   'P 1'
#
loop_
_entity.id
_entity.type
_entity.pdbx_description
1 polymer ?
#
loop_
_entity_poly.entity_id
_entity_poly.type
_entity_poly.pdbx_seq_one_letter_code
_entity_poly.pdbx_strand_id
1 'polypeptide(L)'
;MKRSPNEIEIPKRILGKLRGYRIQLSIGTVIPSSGGLHPETISDLVAQTNEYSVILNDFKWTSDTLPQVFTPYIYYAQNLKLSGTGTMVLPPVTLPSLPGKNYRELGLHIGVRSTGTVTLLI
;
A
#
# COMPACT_ATOMS: atom_id res chain seq x y z
N MET A 1 1.53 -4.95 12.18
CA MET A 1 2.80 -5.57 12.59
C MET A 1 3.54 -4.66 13.56
N LYS A 2 4.01 -5.21 14.68
CA LYS A 2 4.91 -4.50 15.61
C LYS A 2 6.37 -4.92 15.43
N ARG A 3 6.62 -6.01 14.70
CA ARG A 3 7.97 -6.52 14.42
C ARG A 3 8.33 -6.31 12.96
N SER A 4 9.53 -5.82 12.71
CA SER A 4 10.10 -5.73 11.35
C SER A 4 10.69 -7.07 10.91
N PRO A 5 10.68 -7.38 9.60
CA PRO A 5 11.30 -8.59 9.08
C PRO A 5 12.83 -8.52 9.16
N ASN A 6 13.48 -9.69 9.15
CA ASN A 6 14.93 -9.83 9.01
C ASN A 6 15.31 -10.10 7.55
N GLU A 7 14.35 -10.56 6.76
CA GLU A 7 14.50 -10.85 5.35
C GLU A 7 14.54 -9.54 4.56
N ILE A 8 15.54 -9.42 3.70
CA ILE A 8 15.69 -8.31 2.76
C ILE A 8 14.96 -8.65 1.45
N GLU A 9 15.02 -9.92 1.03
CA GLU A 9 14.43 -10.36 -0.23
C GLU A 9 13.02 -10.92 -0.05
N ILE A 10 12.11 -10.48 -0.90
CA ILE A 10 10.74 -10.98 -0.94
C ILE A 10 10.70 -12.21 -1.86
N PRO A 11 10.26 -13.39 -1.35
CA PRO A 11 10.22 -14.60 -2.16
C PRO A 11 9.31 -14.44 -3.39
N LYS A 12 9.87 -14.64 -4.59
CA LYS A 12 9.13 -14.57 -5.88
C LYS A 12 7.87 -15.43 -5.90
N ARG A 13 7.90 -16.59 -5.23
CA ARG A 13 6.75 -17.50 -5.11
C ARG A 13 5.56 -16.84 -4.41
N ILE A 14 5.80 -16.02 -3.39
CA ILE A 14 4.75 -15.32 -2.64
C ILE A 14 4.14 -14.24 -3.54
N LEU A 15 4.97 -13.42 -4.18
CA LEU A 15 4.52 -12.39 -5.12
C LEU A 15 3.67 -12.97 -6.25
N GLY A 16 4.13 -14.10 -6.83
CA GLY A 16 3.40 -14.80 -7.89
C GLY A 16 1.99 -15.23 -7.45
N LYS A 17 1.85 -15.75 -6.23
CA LYS A 17 0.54 -16.15 -5.69
C LYS A 17 -0.36 -14.94 -5.38
N LEU A 18 0.18 -13.90 -4.75
CA LEU A 18 -0.58 -12.69 -4.41
C LEU A 18 -1.17 -12.05 -5.67
N ARG A 19 -0.36 -11.89 -6.71
CA ARG A 19 -0.81 -11.35 -8.00
C ARG A 19 -1.75 -12.30 -8.74
N GLY A 20 -1.40 -13.59 -8.80
CA GLY A 20 -2.17 -14.60 -9.54
C GLY A 20 -3.59 -14.81 -9.01
N TYR A 21 -3.76 -14.73 -7.68
CA TYR A 21 -5.05 -14.85 -7.03
C TYR A 21 -5.73 -13.51 -6.72
N ARG A 22 -5.14 -12.39 -7.17
CA ARG A 22 -5.65 -11.02 -6.90
C ARG A 22 -5.91 -10.79 -5.39
N ILE A 23 -4.99 -11.25 -4.55
CA ILE A 23 -5.07 -11.08 -3.11
C ILE A 23 -4.70 -9.63 -2.77
N GLN A 24 -5.64 -8.92 -2.13
CA GLN A 24 -5.39 -7.62 -1.56
C GLN A 24 -4.56 -7.75 -0.27
N LEU A 25 -3.44 -7.05 -0.19
CA LEU A 25 -2.52 -7.13 0.95
C LEU A 25 -2.36 -5.75 1.60
N SER A 26 -2.99 -5.57 2.75
CA SER A 26 -2.86 -4.35 3.55
C SER A 26 -2.03 -4.61 4.80
N ILE A 27 -0.96 -3.85 4.99
CA ILE A 27 -0.06 -4.00 6.14
C ILE A 27 0.04 -2.66 6.87
N GLY A 28 -0.40 -2.64 8.13
CA GLY A 28 -0.13 -1.54 9.06
C GLY A 28 1.07 -1.86 9.94
N THR A 29 2.09 -1.01 9.97
CA THR A 29 3.29 -1.15 10.80
C THR A 29 3.25 -0.12 11.91
N VAL A 30 3.49 -0.55 13.16
CA VAL A 30 3.54 0.36 14.31
C VAL A 30 4.96 0.76 14.64
N ILE A 31 5.19 2.06 14.82
CA ILE A 31 6.44 2.66 15.27
C ILE A 31 6.31 3.10 16.75
N PRO A 32 7.33 2.86 17.59
CA PRO A 32 8.55 2.13 17.28
C PRO A 32 8.29 0.64 17.06
N SER A 33 8.82 0.12 15.94
CA SER A 33 8.79 -1.31 15.65
C SER A 33 9.91 -1.99 16.43
N SER A 34 9.67 -3.20 16.93
CA SER A 34 10.70 -4.03 17.56
C SER A 34 11.23 -5.11 16.60
N GLY A 35 12.31 -5.80 16.98
CA GLY A 35 12.79 -6.95 16.21
C GLY A 35 13.69 -6.58 15.02
N GLY A 36 13.35 -7.05 13.83
CA GLY A 36 14.25 -7.05 12.68
C GLY A 36 14.65 -5.68 12.16
N LEU A 37 15.61 -5.67 11.23
CA LEU A 37 16.28 -4.46 10.77
C LEU A 37 15.75 -3.91 9.44
N HIS A 38 14.75 -4.57 8.84
CA HIS A 38 14.33 -4.28 7.46
C HIS A 38 12.85 -3.89 7.32
N PRO A 39 12.37 -2.82 7.98
CA PRO A 39 11.00 -2.34 7.80
C PRO A 39 10.66 -1.98 6.34
N GLU A 40 11.65 -1.58 5.54
CA GLU A 40 11.52 -1.27 4.12
C GLU A 40 11.06 -2.47 3.28
N THR A 41 11.40 -3.69 3.67
CA THR A 41 10.96 -4.92 2.98
C THR A 41 9.43 -5.02 2.90
N ILE A 42 8.73 -4.50 3.91
CA ILE A 42 7.25 -4.47 3.90
C ILE A 42 6.75 -3.51 2.81
N SER A 43 7.32 -2.30 2.74
CA SER A 43 7.01 -1.31 1.72
C SER A 43 7.31 -1.84 0.30
N ASP A 44 8.37 -2.66 0.16
CA ASP A 44 8.74 -3.32 -1.09
C ASP A 44 7.75 -4.39 -1.52
N LEU A 45 7.23 -5.16 -0.57
CA LEU A 45 6.25 -6.20 -0.82
C LEU A 45 4.94 -5.61 -1.33
N VAL A 46 4.39 -4.63 -0.61
CA VAL A 46 3.11 -4.01 -0.98
C VAL A 46 3.22 -3.26 -2.31
N ALA A 47 4.32 -2.54 -2.54
CA ALA A 47 4.56 -1.88 -3.82
C ALA A 47 4.57 -2.88 -4.98
N GLN A 48 5.17 -4.06 -4.80
CA GLN A 48 5.16 -5.08 -5.84
C GLN A 48 3.78 -5.72 -6.07
N THR A 49 2.81 -5.54 -5.18
CA THR A 49 1.45 -6.06 -5.37
C THR A 49 0.43 -5.00 -5.78
N ASN A 50 0.87 -3.78 -6.13
CA ASN A 50 0.00 -2.60 -6.32
C ASN A 50 -0.81 -2.24 -5.07
N GLU A 51 -0.30 -2.58 -3.90
CA GLU A 51 -0.93 -2.30 -2.61
C GLU A 51 -0.16 -1.21 -1.88
N TYR A 52 -0.72 -0.74 -0.77
CA TYR A 52 -0.05 0.24 0.09
C TYR A 52 0.06 -0.27 1.53
N SER A 53 1.12 0.17 2.22
CA SER A 53 1.30 -0.04 3.66
C SER A 53 1.18 1.29 4.38
N VAL A 54 0.75 1.25 5.63
CA VAL A 54 0.68 2.43 6.48
C VAL A 54 1.58 2.27 7.69
N ILE A 55 2.21 3.37 8.06
CA ILE A 55 3.03 3.48 9.26
C ILE A 55 2.23 4.25 10.28
N LEU A 56 2.04 3.66 11.47
CA LEU A 56 1.18 4.15 12.53
C LEU A 56 1.98 4.28 13.82
N ASN A 57 1.63 5.22 14.68
CA ASN A 57 2.15 5.24 16.05
C ASN A 57 1.34 4.32 16.99
N ASP A 58 0.10 4.01 16.60
CA ASP A 58 -0.85 3.23 17.38
C ASP A 58 -1.84 2.53 16.43
N PHE A 59 -2.17 1.27 16.70
CA PHE A 59 -3.11 0.49 15.90
C PHE A 59 -4.53 1.03 15.96
N LYS A 60 -4.89 1.87 16.92
CA LYS A 60 -6.25 2.45 17.00
C LYS A 60 -6.65 3.24 15.76
N TRP A 61 -5.69 3.78 15.01
CA TRP A 61 -5.91 4.56 13.79
C TRP A 61 -5.94 3.70 12.51
N THR A 62 -5.96 2.38 12.64
CA THR A 62 -5.96 1.46 11.49
C THR A 62 -7.25 1.59 10.68
N SER A 63 -8.41 1.84 11.31
CA SER A 63 -9.69 2.03 10.61
C SER A 63 -9.66 3.17 9.62
N ASP A 64 -8.96 4.25 9.97
CA ASP A 64 -8.96 5.50 9.19
C ASP A 64 -7.96 5.44 8.03
N THR A 65 -6.98 4.54 8.13
CA THR A 65 -5.86 4.43 7.19
C THR A 65 -5.93 3.19 6.31
N LEU A 66 -6.57 2.11 6.80
CA LEU A 66 -6.84 0.86 6.07
C LEU A 66 -8.33 0.48 6.19
N PRO A 67 -9.26 1.31 5.69
CA PRO A 67 -10.70 1.06 5.83
C PRO A 67 -11.16 -0.27 5.18
N GLN A 68 -10.43 -0.76 4.18
CA GLN A 68 -10.64 -2.06 3.54
C GLN A 68 -10.51 -3.25 4.48
N VAL A 69 -9.83 -3.11 5.62
CA VAL A 69 -9.71 -4.18 6.63
C VAL A 69 -11.06 -4.44 7.29
N PHE A 70 -11.88 -3.41 7.43
CA PHE A 70 -13.17 -3.49 8.13
C PHE A 70 -14.35 -3.64 7.18
N THR A 71 -14.25 -3.07 5.98
CA THR A 71 -15.31 -3.10 4.97
C THR A 71 -14.77 -3.57 3.64
N PRO A 72 -15.30 -4.66 3.06
CA PRO A 72 -14.88 -5.14 1.75
C PRO A 72 -15.37 -4.17 0.66
N TYR A 73 -14.50 -3.26 0.25
CA TYR A 73 -14.77 -2.32 -0.84
C TYR A 73 -14.39 -2.94 -2.19
N ILE A 74 -15.00 -2.41 -3.26
CA ILE A 74 -14.45 -2.60 -4.61
C ILE A 74 -13.09 -1.90 -4.61
N TYR A 75 -12.03 -2.66 -4.85
CA TYR A 75 -10.67 -2.18 -4.80
C TYR A 75 -10.07 -2.09 -6.19
N TYR A 76 -9.49 -0.93 -6.50
CA TYR A 76 -8.70 -0.70 -7.70
C TYR A 76 -7.41 0.03 -7.29
N ALA A 77 -6.27 -0.48 -7.75
CA ALA A 77 -4.99 0.13 -7.45
C ALA A 77 -4.01 -0.02 -8.61
N GLN A 78 -3.14 0.98 -8.74
CA GLN A 78 -2.18 1.09 -9.82
C GLN A 78 -0.92 1.79 -9.36
N ASN A 79 0.24 1.22 -9.70
CA ASN A 79 1.52 1.87 -9.53
C ASN A 79 1.87 2.67 -10.77
N LEU A 80 1.81 4.00 -10.64
CA LEU A 80 2.15 4.93 -11.71
C LEU A 80 3.60 5.38 -11.55
N LYS A 81 4.39 5.27 -12.62
CA LYS A 81 5.76 5.80 -12.64
C LYS A 81 5.69 7.31 -12.86
N LEU A 82 6.23 8.07 -11.91
CA LEU A 82 6.34 9.52 -12.00
C LEU A 82 7.80 9.88 -12.30
N SER A 83 8.03 10.83 -13.21
CA SER A 83 9.37 11.33 -13.55
C SER A 83 9.35 12.85 -13.72
N GLY A 84 10.32 13.54 -13.13
CA GLY A 84 10.48 14.99 -13.24
C GLY A 84 9.60 15.80 -12.29
N THR A 85 9.48 17.10 -12.57
CA THR A 85 8.59 18.04 -11.88
C THR A 85 7.38 18.32 -12.77
N GLY A 86 6.16 18.28 -12.21
CA GLY A 86 4.95 18.54 -13.00
C GLY A 86 3.67 18.00 -12.36
N THR A 87 2.58 18.10 -13.13
CA THR A 87 1.26 17.57 -12.76
C THR A 87 0.90 16.41 -13.68
N MET A 88 0.24 15.38 -13.15
CA MET A 88 -0.27 14.25 -13.93
C MET A 88 -1.77 14.08 -13.68
N VAL A 89 -2.54 13.87 -14.75
CA VAL A 89 -3.95 13.51 -14.65
C VAL A 89 -4.05 11.99 -14.48
N LEU A 90 -4.73 11.56 -13.41
CA LEU A 90 -4.97 10.13 -13.18
C LEU A 90 -5.95 9.57 -14.22
N PRO A 91 -5.84 8.29 -14.61
CA PRO A 91 -6.82 7.64 -15.48
C PRO A 91 -8.24 7.76 -14.90
N PRO A 92 -9.27 7.97 -15.72
CA PRO A 92 -10.64 8.03 -15.24
C PRO A 92 -11.06 6.68 -14.66
N VAL A 93 -11.76 6.72 -13.51
CA VAL A 93 -12.32 5.54 -12.85
C VAL A 93 -13.83 5.56 -12.98
N THR A 94 -14.40 4.54 -13.63
CA THR A 94 -15.85 4.37 -13.74
C THR A 94 -16.31 3.33 -12.72
N LEU A 95 -17.19 3.74 -11.80
CA LEU A 95 -17.74 2.86 -10.78
C LEU A 95 -19.09 2.30 -11.24
N PRO A 96 -19.35 0.99 -11.12
CA PRO A 96 -20.64 0.41 -11.45
C PRO A 96 -21.73 0.98 -10.54
N SER A 97 -22.91 1.24 -11.11
CA SER A 97 -24.10 1.55 -10.30
C SER A 97 -24.59 0.29 -9.60
N LEU A 98 -24.33 0.16 -8.31
CA LEU A 98 -24.90 -0.94 -7.51
C LEU A 98 -26.33 -0.57 -7.08
N PRO A 99 -27.35 -1.39 -7.36
CA PRO A 99 -28.71 -1.14 -6.89
C PRO A 99 -28.79 -1.20 -5.36
N GLY A 100 -29.46 -0.24 -4.74
CA GLY A 100 -29.90 -0.35 -3.34
C GLY A 100 -28.89 0.04 -2.24
N LYS A 101 -27.73 0.63 -2.56
CA LYS A 101 -26.82 1.21 -1.55
C LYS A 101 -26.61 2.71 -1.75
N ASN A 102 -27.11 3.50 -0.83
CA ASN A 102 -26.99 4.98 -0.81
C ASN A 102 -25.68 5.50 -0.22
N TYR A 103 -24.78 4.62 0.23
CA TYR A 103 -23.48 5.00 0.79
C TYR A 103 -22.38 4.65 -0.20
N ARG A 104 -22.04 5.60 -1.08
CA ARG A 104 -20.82 5.55 -1.89
C ARG A 104 -19.74 6.33 -1.17
N GLU A 105 -19.15 5.73 -0.15
CA GLU A 105 -17.90 6.30 0.37
C GLU A 105 -16.79 5.94 -0.61
N LEU A 106 -16.26 6.97 -1.29
CA LEU A 106 -15.13 6.83 -2.20
C LEU A 106 -13.87 7.23 -1.43
N GLY A 107 -13.04 6.25 -1.11
CA GLY A 107 -11.70 6.49 -0.58
C GLY A 107 -10.68 6.60 -1.72
N LEU A 108 -10.00 7.74 -1.81
CA LEU A 108 -8.80 7.88 -2.65
C LEU A 108 -7.57 7.86 -1.74
N HIS A 109 -6.74 6.82 -1.89
CA HIS A 109 -5.49 6.68 -1.17
C HIS A 109 -4.33 6.85 -2.16
N ILE A 110 -3.43 7.79 -1.86
CA ILE A 110 -2.23 8.06 -2.67
C ILE A 110 -1.00 7.80 -1.79
N GLY A 111 -0.18 6.85 -2.21
CA GLY A 111 1.14 6.61 -1.65
C GLY A 111 2.21 7.09 -2.63
N VAL A 112 3.21 7.81 -2.13
CA VAL A 112 4.38 8.21 -2.92
C VAL A 112 5.59 7.43 -2.42
N ARG A 113 6.31 6.83 -3.36
CA ARG A 113 7.57 6.15 -3.08
C ARG A 113 8.65 6.70 -4.02
N SER A 114 9.72 7.24 -3.45
CA SER A 114 10.93 7.52 -4.21
C SER A 114 11.63 6.21 -4.56
N THR A 115 12.00 6.05 -5.82
CA THR A 115 12.89 4.98 -6.30
C THR A 115 14.27 5.52 -6.67
N GLY A 116 14.50 6.83 -6.50
CA GLY A 116 15.79 7.46 -6.73
C GLY A 116 16.70 7.32 -5.51
N THR A 117 17.97 7.01 -5.75
CA THR A 117 19.03 7.11 -4.75
C THR A 117 19.21 8.59 -4.41
N VAL A 118 18.93 8.99 -3.16
CA VAL A 118 19.38 10.29 -2.66
C VAL A 118 20.88 10.16 -2.45
N THR A 119 21.68 10.56 -3.44
CA THR A 119 23.10 10.78 -3.21
C THR A 119 23.22 11.99 -2.30
N LEU A 120 23.44 11.76 -1.01
CA LEU A 120 23.95 12.78 -0.10
C LEU A 120 25.33 13.17 -0.63
N LEU A 121 25.39 14.30 -1.33
CA LEU A 121 26.66 15.00 -1.57
C LEU A 121 27.09 15.54 -0.21
N ILE A 122 28.03 14.83 0.41
CA ILE A 122 28.82 15.30 1.56
C ILE A 122 29.98 16.13 1.03
#